data_AF-A0A9K3DYA9-F1
#
_entry.id   AF-A0A9K3DYA9-F1
#
_cell.length_a   1.000
_cell.length_b   1.000
_cell.length_c   1.000
_cell.angle_alpha   90.00
_cell.angle_beta   90.00
_cell.angle_gamma   90.00
#
_symmetry.space_group_name_H-M   'P 1'
#
loop_
_entity.id
_entity.type
_entity.pdbx_description
1 polymer ?
#
loop_
_entity_poly.entity_id
_entity_poly.type
_entity_poly.pdbx_seq_one_letter_code
_entity_poly.pdbx_strand_id
1 'polypeptide(L)'
;MEGDTMLSRLILSSCNLSALLAEGITRFRKGMQEYEEFMKKKDRMKTSIASKKKEIDGFAKKEESWVKKMHEVTSRHEVEVEGLKKELEVLKAREKTSLEEQERLEASEVWLISDNRWFIEHGFQQVVTFLLHSSEFNQVLGGVYTKLLAHGRHQGLVAGYKACKAGDPQDKSPIFQPQALKVFQDCVRDMEHMTWPFVGEVSECFDKPLSVLQDLKPRGLNEVVCKKVLES
;
A
#
# COMPACT_ATOMS: atom_id res chain seq x y z
N MET A 1 6.67 -139.57 -20.61
CA MET A 1 6.35 -138.22 -21.14
C MET A 1 5.62 -137.30 -20.14
N GLU A 2 5.07 -137.80 -19.03
CA GLU A 2 4.42 -136.95 -18.00
C GLU A 2 5.38 -136.22 -17.04
N GLY A 3 6.56 -136.78 -16.78
CA GLY A 3 7.56 -136.15 -15.89
C GLY A 3 8.13 -134.84 -16.44
N ASP A 4 8.44 -134.79 -17.73
CA ASP A 4 9.02 -133.59 -18.39
C ASP A 4 8.00 -132.45 -18.56
N THR A 5 6.71 -132.79 -18.69
CA THR A 5 5.61 -131.81 -18.76
C THR A 5 5.27 -131.23 -17.39
N MET A 6 5.33 -132.04 -16.32
CA MET A 6 5.24 -131.52 -14.94
C MET A 6 6.42 -130.60 -14.60
N LEU A 7 7.65 -131.00 -14.92
CA LEU A 7 8.85 -130.21 -14.64
C LEU A 7 8.82 -128.88 -15.40
N SER A 8 8.41 -128.88 -16.67
CA SER A 8 8.27 -127.66 -17.48
C SER A 8 7.21 -126.71 -16.92
N ARG A 9 6.06 -127.22 -16.44
CA ARG A 9 5.03 -126.39 -15.76
C ARG A 9 5.53 -125.80 -14.44
N LEU A 10 6.29 -126.56 -13.68
CA LEU A 10 6.83 -126.12 -12.38
C LEU A 10 7.92 -125.04 -12.58
N ILE A 11 8.77 -125.21 -13.59
CA ILE A 11 9.76 -124.21 -14.02
C ILE A 11 9.05 -122.95 -14.52
N LEU A 12 8.08 -123.05 -15.44
CA LEU A 12 7.30 -121.90 -15.92
C LEU A 12 6.55 -121.18 -14.79
N SER A 13 5.95 -121.91 -13.85
CA SER A 13 5.29 -121.33 -12.67
C SER A 13 6.27 -120.60 -11.76
N SER A 14 7.45 -121.16 -11.52
CA SER A 14 8.49 -120.55 -10.68
C SER A 14 9.11 -119.30 -11.35
N CYS A 15 9.34 -119.33 -12.66
CA CYS A 15 9.81 -118.19 -13.44
C CYS A 15 8.75 -117.08 -13.54
N ASN A 16 7.47 -117.42 -13.68
CA ASN A 16 6.38 -116.44 -13.66
C ASN A 16 6.23 -115.79 -12.28
N LEU A 17 6.37 -116.56 -11.20
CA LEU A 17 6.33 -116.03 -9.84
C LEU A 17 7.52 -115.10 -9.56
N SER A 18 8.73 -115.48 -10.00
CA SER A 18 9.92 -114.63 -9.82
C SER A 18 9.85 -113.35 -10.66
N ALA A 19 9.31 -113.42 -11.87
CA ALA A 19 9.06 -112.25 -12.72
C ALA A 19 8.02 -111.30 -12.10
N LEU A 20 6.91 -111.83 -11.57
CA LEU A 20 5.90 -111.03 -10.85
C LEU A 20 6.46 -110.41 -9.57
N LEU A 21 7.29 -111.12 -8.82
CA LEU A 21 8.00 -110.59 -7.66
C LEU A 21 8.99 -109.49 -8.05
N ALA A 22 9.77 -109.68 -9.12
CA ALA A 22 10.70 -108.68 -9.62
C ALA A 22 9.98 -107.42 -10.12
N GLU A 23 8.83 -107.59 -10.79
CA GLU A 23 7.98 -106.48 -11.24
C GLU A 23 7.32 -105.76 -10.06
N GLY A 24 6.87 -106.49 -9.04
CA GLY A 24 6.36 -105.91 -7.79
C GLY A 24 7.42 -105.10 -7.04
N ILE A 25 8.65 -105.63 -6.92
CA ILE A 25 9.78 -104.96 -6.27
C ILE A 25 10.19 -103.69 -7.04
N THR A 26 10.20 -103.73 -8.38
CA THR A 26 10.53 -102.55 -9.20
C THR A 26 9.44 -101.48 -9.10
N ARG A 27 8.16 -101.85 -9.13
CA ARG A 27 7.05 -100.90 -8.90
C ARG A 27 7.10 -100.29 -7.50
N PHE A 28 7.36 -101.08 -6.46
CA PHE A 28 7.50 -100.59 -5.09
C PHE A 28 8.68 -99.62 -4.95
N ARG A 29 9.84 -99.98 -5.53
CA ARG A 29 11.03 -99.11 -5.55
C ARG A 29 10.75 -97.78 -6.25
N LYS A 30 10.05 -97.81 -7.38
CA LYS A 30 9.65 -96.61 -8.12
C LYS A 30 8.69 -95.74 -7.30
N GLY A 31 7.69 -96.33 -6.67
CA GLY A 31 6.75 -95.62 -5.78
C GLY A 31 7.45 -94.99 -4.58
N MET A 32 8.45 -95.66 -3.99
CA MET A 32 9.26 -95.09 -2.91
C MET A 32 10.13 -93.91 -3.37
N GLN A 33 10.69 -93.96 -4.59
CA GLN A 33 11.43 -92.83 -5.16
C GLN A 33 10.52 -91.63 -5.42
N GLU A 34 9.35 -91.84 -6.02
CA GLU A 34 8.34 -90.80 -6.26
C GLU A 34 7.85 -90.18 -4.93
N TYR A 35 7.67 -90.98 -3.89
CA TYR A 35 7.33 -90.49 -2.56
C TYR A 35 8.44 -89.64 -1.95
N GLU A 36 9.71 -90.06 -2.07
CA GLU A 36 10.86 -89.29 -1.59
C GLU A 36 10.99 -87.95 -2.32
N GLU A 37 10.78 -87.92 -3.64
CA GLU A 37 10.74 -86.70 -4.44
C GLU A 37 9.58 -85.78 -4.06
N PHE A 38 8.40 -86.34 -3.83
CA PHE A 38 7.23 -85.60 -3.36
C PHE A 38 7.50 -84.97 -1.98
N MET A 39 8.12 -85.72 -1.06
CA MET A 39 8.51 -85.22 0.26
C MET A 39 9.50 -84.06 0.16
N LYS A 40 10.54 -84.18 -0.68
CA LYS A 40 11.49 -83.08 -0.95
C LYS A 40 10.78 -81.86 -1.54
N LYS A 41 9.82 -82.05 -2.45
CA LYS A 41 9.03 -80.95 -3.03
C LYS A 41 8.14 -80.27 -2.00
N LYS A 42 7.48 -81.05 -1.14
CA LYS A 42 6.66 -80.55 -0.03
C LYS A 42 7.48 -79.71 0.94
N ASP A 43 8.69 -80.16 1.30
CA ASP A 43 9.57 -79.43 2.20
C ASP A 43 10.06 -78.11 1.57
N ARG A 44 10.46 -78.12 0.29
CA ARG A 44 10.79 -76.89 -0.45
C ARG A 44 9.62 -75.91 -0.48
N MET A 45 8.40 -76.40 -0.70
CA MET A 45 7.20 -75.58 -0.74
C MET A 45 6.89 -75.00 0.64
N LYS A 46 7.07 -75.76 1.71
CA LYS A 46 6.91 -75.30 3.10
C LYS A 46 7.88 -74.15 3.41
N THR A 47 9.15 -74.29 3.02
CA THR A 47 10.16 -73.22 3.22
C THR A 47 9.83 -71.97 2.40
N SER A 48 9.37 -72.13 1.15
CA SER A 48 8.95 -71.00 0.31
C SER A 48 7.73 -70.28 0.88
N ILE A 49 6.72 -71.02 1.35
CA ILE A 49 5.53 -70.45 2.02
C ILE A 49 5.94 -69.66 3.27
N ALA A 50 6.85 -70.20 4.09
CA ALA A 50 7.36 -69.50 5.26
C ALA A 50 8.09 -68.19 4.90
N SER A 51 8.91 -68.20 3.84
CA SER A 51 9.59 -66.99 3.34
C SER A 51 8.61 -65.93 2.86
N LYS A 52 7.65 -66.32 2.00
CA LYS A 52 6.63 -65.40 1.48
C LYS A 52 5.74 -64.84 2.59
N LYS A 53 5.40 -65.65 3.60
CA LYS A 53 4.64 -65.16 4.77
C LYS A 53 5.42 -64.08 5.54
N LYS A 54 6.72 -64.29 5.74
CA LYS A 54 7.61 -63.29 6.38
C LYS A 54 7.71 -62.01 5.55
N GLU A 55 7.74 -62.10 4.22
CA GLU A 55 7.71 -60.94 3.33
C GLU A 55 6.39 -60.17 3.42
N ILE A 56 5.24 -60.87 3.42
CA ILE A 56 3.92 -60.27 3.58
C ILE A 56 3.82 -59.52 4.91
N ASP A 57 4.28 -60.13 6.02
CA ASP A 57 4.31 -59.46 7.32
C ASP A 57 5.22 -58.21 7.31
N GLY A 58 6.31 -58.26 6.54
CA GLY A 58 7.20 -57.13 6.30
C GLY A 58 6.56 -56.00 5.50
N PHE A 59 5.77 -56.33 4.48
CA PHE A 59 4.99 -55.35 3.70
C PHE A 59 3.89 -54.72 4.53
N ALA A 60 3.15 -55.49 5.31
CA ALA A 60 2.09 -54.97 6.19
C ALA A 60 2.63 -53.92 7.19
N LYS A 61 3.79 -54.19 7.79
CA LYS A 61 4.46 -53.22 8.69
C LYS A 61 4.89 -51.94 7.98
N LYS A 62 5.40 -52.08 6.74
CA LYS A 62 5.77 -50.91 5.93
C LYS A 62 4.53 -50.09 5.58
N GLU A 63 3.48 -50.74 5.10
CA GLU A 63 2.20 -50.11 4.77
C GLU A 63 1.64 -49.32 5.96
N GLU A 64 1.62 -49.90 7.16
CA GLU A 64 1.19 -49.19 8.37
C GLU A 64 2.05 -47.94 8.64
N SER A 65 3.37 -48.04 8.46
CA SER A 65 4.27 -46.90 8.63
C SER A 65 4.07 -45.81 7.58
N TRP A 66 3.76 -46.18 6.34
CA TRP A 66 3.47 -45.25 5.25
C TRP A 66 2.14 -44.54 5.47
N VAL A 67 1.10 -45.24 5.92
CA VAL A 67 -0.20 -44.64 6.26
C VAL A 67 -0.04 -43.61 7.38
N LYS A 68 0.74 -43.91 8.43
CA LYS A 68 1.03 -42.94 9.51
C LYS A 68 1.73 -41.69 8.99
N LYS A 69 2.78 -41.85 8.16
CA LYS A 69 3.49 -40.72 7.56
C LYS A 69 2.60 -39.91 6.62
N MET A 70 1.76 -40.57 5.83
CA MET A 70 0.82 -39.89 4.93
C MET A 70 -0.16 -39.05 5.73
N HIS A 71 -0.72 -39.60 6.82
CA HIS A 71 -1.63 -38.85 7.68
C HIS A 71 -0.95 -37.64 8.32
N GLU A 72 0.29 -37.78 8.79
CA GLU A 72 1.07 -36.66 9.34
C GLU A 72 1.28 -35.56 8.28
N VAL A 73 1.69 -35.92 7.06
CA VAL A 73 1.88 -34.97 5.96
C VAL A 73 0.57 -34.28 5.59
N THR A 74 -0.54 -35.02 5.47
CA THR A 74 -1.85 -34.44 5.19
C THR A 74 -2.27 -33.46 6.28
N SER A 75 -2.12 -33.82 7.56
CA SER A 75 -2.47 -32.93 8.66
C SER A 75 -1.62 -31.65 8.68
N ARG A 76 -0.33 -31.75 8.36
CA ARG A 76 0.56 -30.58 8.27
C ARG A 76 0.18 -29.68 7.12
N HIS A 77 -0.11 -30.27 5.96
CA HIS A 77 -0.54 -29.53 4.78
C HIS A 77 -1.86 -28.78 5.01
N GLU A 78 -2.83 -29.39 5.69
CA GLU A 78 -4.09 -28.74 6.07
C GLU A 78 -3.85 -27.51 6.96
N VAL A 79 -2.95 -27.60 7.94
CA VAL A 79 -2.59 -26.47 8.81
C VAL A 79 -1.89 -25.35 8.03
N GLU A 80 -0.96 -25.69 7.13
CA GLU A 80 -0.26 -24.72 6.30
C GLU A 80 -1.21 -24.00 5.34
N VAL A 81 -2.12 -24.73 4.68
CA VAL A 81 -3.11 -24.14 3.77
C VAL A 81 -4.05 -23.20 4.52
N GLU A 82 -4.51 -23.59 5.71
CA GLU A 82 -5.37 -22.73 6.52
C GLU A 82 -4.62 -21.49 7.05
N GLY A 83 -3.33 -21.63 7.36
CA GLY A 83 -2.44 -20.51 7.71
C GLY A 83 -2.30 -19.50 6.56
N LEU A 84 -1.94 -19.99 5.38
CA LEU A 84 -1.81 -19.16 4.18
C LEU A 84 -3.12 -18.47 3.79
N LYS A 85 -4.25 -19.16 3.96
CA LYS A 85 -5.57 -18.58 3.71
C LYS A 85 -5.87 -17.41 4.64
N LYS A 86 -5.52 -17.52 5.92
CA LYS A 86 -5.65 -16.42 6.90
C LYS A 86 -4.74 -15.24 6.56
N GLU A 87 -3.48 -15.51 6.20
CA GLU A 87 -2.55 -14.46 5.77
C GLU A 87 -3.03 -13.72 4.52
N LEU A 88 -3.58 -14.46 3.54
CA LEU A 88 -4.15 -13.89 2.32
C LEU A 88 -5.33 -12.96 2.63
N GLU A 89 -6.23 -13.33 3.55
CA GLU A 89 -7.35 -12.47 3.96
C GLU A 89 -6.87 -11.21 4.70
N VAL A 90 -5.83 -11.31 5.54
CA VAL A 90 -5.21 -10.13 6.18
C VAL A 90 -4.58 -9.20 5.14
N LEU A 91 -3.86 -9.75 4.16
CA LEU A 91 -3.26 -8.97 3.09
C LEU A 91 -4.31 -8.26 2.23
N LYS A 92 -5.41 -8.95 1.87
CA LYS A 92 -6.53 -8.31 1.15
C LYS A 92 -7.16 -7.17 1.94
N ALA A 93 -7.35 -7.35 3.25
CA ALA A 93 -7.89 -6.29 4.10
C ALA A 93 -6.95 -5.08 4.14
N ARG A 94 -5.64 -5.31 4.25
CA ARG A 94 -4.62 -4.25 4.24
C ARG A 94 -4.54 -3.53 2.90
N GLU A 95 -4.61 -4.27 1.79
CA GLU A 95 -4.63 -3.71 0.45
C GLU A 95 -5.85 -2.81 0.25
N LYS A 96 -7.04 -3.24 0.71
CA LYS A 96 -8.25 -2.45 0.66
C LYS A 96 -8.12 -1.14 1.46
N THR A 97 -7.62 -1.20 2.69
CA THR A 97 -7.40 0.03 3.50
C THR A 97 -6.37 0.95 2.86
N SER A 98 -5.33 0.41 2.24
CA SER A 98 -4.31 1.20 1.54
C SER A 98 -4.88 1.90 0.30
N LEU A 99 -5.77 1.23 -0.45
CA LEU A 99 -6.49 1.82 -1.58
C LEU A 99 -7.41 2.95 -1.13
N GLU A 100 -8.18 2.74 -0.06
CA GLU A 100 -9.06 3.78 0.52
C GLU A 100 -8.25 4.99 1.02
N GLU A 101 -7.07 4.78 1.62
CA GLU A 101 -6.17 5.86 2.02
C GLU A 101 -5.58 6.60 0.81
N GLN A 102 -5.20 5.88 -0.25
CA GLN A 102 -4.69 6.47 -1.48
C GLN A 102 -5.74 7.34 -2.16
N GLU A 103 -6.98 6.86 -2.31
CA GLU A 103 -8.08 7.63 -2.90
C GLU A 103 -8.36 8.91 -2.10
N ARG A 104 -8.28 8.86 -0.76
CA ARG A 104 -8.42 10.05 0.10
C ARG A 104 -7.29 11.05 -0.09
N LEU A 105 -6.05 10.57 -0.23
CA LEU A 105 -4.89 11.43 -0.48
C LEU A 105 -4.97 12.08 -1.86
N GLU A 106 -5.32 11.32 -2.89
CA GLU A 106 -5.53 11.83 -4.25
C GLU A 106 -6.64 12.91 -4.28
N ALA A 107 -7.75 12.69 -3.59
CA ALA A 107 -8.81 13.69 -3.46
C ALA A 107 -8.33 14.96 -2.74
N SER A 108 -7.53 14.81 -1.68
CA SER A 108 -6.93 15.94 -0.96
C SER A 108 -5.93 16.70 -1.82
N GLU A 109 -5.15 16.00 -2.64
CA GLU A 109 -4.19 16.61 -3.57
C GLU A 109 -4.90 17.43 -4.64
N VAL A 110 -5.95 16.88 -5.26
CA VAL A 110 -6.77 17.61 -6.25
C VAL A 110 -7.36 18.87 -5.64
N TRP A 111 -7.87 18.78 -4.41
CA TRP A 111 -8.41 19.93 -3.69
C TRP A 111 -7.33 21.00 -3.43
N LEU A 112 -6.16 20.61 -2.91
CA LEU A 112 -5.03 21.52 -2.67
C LEU A 112 -4.51 22.18 -3.95
N ILE A 113 -4.45 21.45 -5.06
CA ILE A 113 -4.06 22.00 -6.37
C ILE A 113 -5.05 23.07 -6.81
N SER A 114 -6.35 22.81 -6.67
CA SER A 114 -7.39 23.78 -7.02
C SER A 114 -7.30 25.04 -6.16
N ASP A 115 -7.12 24.89 -4.86
CA ASP A 115 -7.03 26.01 -3.92
C ASP A 115 -5.77 26.84 -4.17
N ASN A 116 -4.62 26.20 -4.38
CA ASN A 116 -3.37 26.87 -4.72
C ASN A 116 -3.47 27.60 -6.05
N ARG A 117 -4.11 27.00 -7.06
CA ARG A 117 -4.34 27.66 -8.36
C ARG A 117 -5.15 28.93 -8.17
N TRP A 118 -6.26 28.87 -7.45
CA TRP A 118 -7.07 30.06 -7.16
C TRP A 118 -6.28 31.12 -6.39
N PHE A 119 -5.50 30.72 -5.38
CA PHE A 119 -4.71 31.64 -4.58
C PHE A 119 -3.67 32.40 -5.42
N ILE A 120 -2.99 31.69 -6.32
CA ILE A 120 -1.99 32.25 -7.23
C ILE A 120 -2.64 33.16 -8.29
N GLU A 121 -3.74 32.72 -8.90
CA GLU A 121 -4.39 33.43 -10.00
C GLU A 121 -5.22 34.64 -9.53
N HIS A 122 -5.88 34.53 -8.38
CA HIS A 122 -6.89 35.49 -7.93
C HIS A 122 -6.67 36.00 -6.51
N GLY A 123 -6.16 35.14 -5.61
CA GLY A 123 -6.02 35.48 -4.19
C GLY A 123 -5.18 36.72 -3.94
N PHE A 124 -3.99 36.82 -4.55
CA PHE A 124 -3.13 38.01 -4.41
C PHE A 124 -3.80 39.28 -4.94
N GLN A 125 -4.41 39.22 -6.12
CA GLN A 125 -5.08 40.37 -6.72
C GLN A 125 -6.26 40.82 -5.87
N GLN A 126 -7.03 39.88 -5.32
CA GLN A 126 -8.14 40.17 -4.42
C GLN A 126 -7.67 40.89 -3.16
N VAL A 127 -6.68 40.34 -2.44
CA VAL A 127 -6.16 40.92 -1.20
C VAL A 127 -5.60 42.32 -1.44
N VAL A 128 -4.81 42.52 -2.48
CA VAL A 128 -4.24 43.84 -2.82
C VAL A 128 -5.35 44.82 -3.19
N THR A 129 -6.30 44.40 -4.03
CA THR A 129 -7.42 45.27 -4.45
C THR A 129 -8.27 45.68 -3.26
N PHE A 130 -8.54 44.76 -2.34
CA PHE A 130 -9.30 45.04 -1.13
C PHE A 130 -8.57 46.00 -0.20
N LEU A 131 -7.26 45.81 0.00
CA LEU A 131 -6.45 46.73 0.80
C LEU A 131 -6.46 48.15 0.22
N LEU A 132 -6.20 48.30 -1.08
CA LEU A 132 -6.15 49.60 -1.76
C LEU A 132 -7.47 50.37 -1.69
N HIS A 133 -8.60 49.66 -1.67
CA HIS A 133 -9.94 50.25 -1.62
C HIS A 133 -10.57 50.17 -0.21
N SER A 134 -9.77 49.88 0.81
CA SER A 134 -10.20 49.92 2.20
C SER A 134 -10.18 51.36 2.74
N SER A 135 -11.03 51.62 3.73
CA SER A 135 -11.01 52.91 4.43
C SER A 135 -9.74 53.09 5.25
N GLU A 136 -9.20 52.00 5.81
CA GLU A 136 -7.98 52.00 6.62
C GLU A 136 -6.78 52.49 5.83
N PHE A 137 -6.58 51.98 4.60
CA PHE A 137 -5.50 52.42 3.72
C PHE A 137 -5.73 53.84 3.19
N ASN A 138 -6.94 54.14 2.70
CA ASN A 138 -7.24 55.43 2.08
C ASN A 138 -7.18 56.60 3.08
N GLN A 139 -7.50 56.36 4.35
CA GLN A 139 -7.40 57.38 5.39
C GLN A 139 -5.95 57.81 5.62
N VAL A 140 -5.02 56.86 5.71
CA VAL A 140 -3.59 57.13 5.89
C VAL A 140 -3.02 57.81 4.64
N LEU A 141 -3.36 57.30 3.45
CA LEU A 141 -2.95 57.90 2.18
C LEU A 141 -3.46 59.34 2.03
N GLY A 142 -4.72 59.60 2.41
CA GLY A 142 -5.29 60.95 2.42
C GLY A 142 -4.58 61.88 3.41
N GLY A 143 -4.12 61.35 4.54
CA GLY A 143 -3.26 62.06 5.49
C GLY A 143 -1.94 62.50 4.87
N VAL A 144 -1.21 61.56 4.25
CA VAL A 144 0.06 61.82 3.53
C VAL A 144 -0.14 62.87 2.44
N TYR A 145 -1.19 62.72 1.62
CA TYR A 145 -1.51 63.66 0.55
C TYR A 145 -1.79 65.07 1.07
N THR A 146 -2.50 65.20 2.19
CA THR A 146 -2.78 66.49 2.82
C THR A 146 -1.49 67.18 3.29
N LYS A 147 -0.54 66.43 3.84
CA LYS A 147 0.77 66.97 4.26
C LYS A 147 1.63 67.36 3.06
N LEU A 148 1.59 66.58 1.97
CA LEU A 148 2.25 66.93 0.71
C LEU A 148 1.71 68.24 0.12
N LEU A 149 0.39 68.42 0.12
CA LEU A 149 -0.24 69.66 -0.33
C LEU A 149 0.19 70.86 0.52
N ALA A 150 0.30 70.70 1.84
CA ALA A 150 0.80 71.75 2.73
C ALA A 150 2.25 72.14 2.39
N HIS A 151 3.11 71.16 2.10
CA HIS A 151 4.47 71.40 1.63
C HIS A 151 4.51 72.15 0.30
N GLY A 152 3.72 71.73 -0.68
CA GLY A 152 3.62 72.40 -1.98
C GLY A 152 3.15 73.85 -1.87
N ARG A 153 2.17 74.13 -1.00
CA ARG A 153 1.71 75.50 -0.69
C ARG A 153 2.82 76.37 -0.09
N HIS A 154 3.60 75.83 0.85
CA HIS A 154 4.76 76.53 1.40
C HIS A 154 5.81 76.81 0.33
N GLN A 155 6.16 75.84 -0.52
CA GLN A 155 7.12 76.03 -1.61
C GLN A 155 6.66 77.10 -2.61
N GLY A 156 5.38 77.08 -2.99
CA GLY A 156 4.80 78.09 -3.88
C GLY A 156 4.91 79.50 -3.30
N LEU A 157 4.64 79.65 -2.00
CA LEU A 157 4.80 80.93 -1.29
C LEU A 157 6.25 81.43 -1.30
N VAL A 158 7.22 80.53 -1.00
CA VAL A 158 8.66 80.86 -1.02
C VAL A 158 9.10 81.30 -2.42
N ALA A 159 8.67 80.60 -3.46
CA ALA A 159 9.01 80.92 -4.85
C ALA A 159 8.43 82.28 -5.27
N GLY A 160 7.17 82.54 -4.95
CA GLY A 160 6.52 83.82 -5.23
C GLY A 160 7.22 85.00 -4.54
N TYR A 161 7.59 84.84 -3.28
CA TYR A 161 8.32 85.88 -2.53
C TYR A 161 9.71 86.17 -3.14
N LYS A 162 10.45 85.12 -3.52
CA LYS A 162 11.74 85.25 -4.23
C LYS A 162 11.61 85.98 -5.57
N ALA A 163 10.50 85.80 -6.28
CA ALA A 163 10.24 86.41 -7.58
C ALA A 163 9.84 87.90 -7.48
N CYS A 164 9.05 88.29 -6.47
CA CYS A 164 8.49 89.65 -6.38
C CYS A 164 9.36 90.68 -5.65
N LYS A 165 10.31 90.27 -4.79
CA LYS A 165 11.27 91.14 -4.05
C LYS A 165 10.69 92.42 -3.41
N ALA A 166 9.39 92.49 -3.14
CA ALA A 166 8.75 93.60 -2.47
C ALA A 166 7.48 93.10 -1.74
N GLY A 167 7.40 93.35 -0.43
CA GLY A 167 6.23 92.99 0.40
C GLY A 167 6.59 92.55 1.82
N ASP A 168 5.55 92.42 2.65
CA ASP A 168 5.59 92.04 4.08
C ASP A 168 6.39 90.76 4.38
N PRO A 169 6.91 90.58 5.61
CA PRO A 169 7.69 89.40 6.00
C PRO A 169 6.94 88.09 5.73
N GLN A 170 7.61 87.18 5.01
CA GLN A 170 7.11 85.85 4.67
C GLN A 170 6.56 85.07 5.88
N ASP A 171 7.15 85.31 7.06
CA ASP A 171 6.84 84.65 8.32
C ASP A 171 5.45 85.00 8.90
N LYS A 172 4.79 86.05 8.40
CA LYS A 172 3.43 86.43 8.85
C LYS A 172 2.31 85.63 8.16
N SER A 173 2.62 84.89 7.10
CA SER A 173 1.60 84.15 6.34
C SER A 173 1.25 82.83 7.04
N PRO A 174 -0.06 82.52 7.24
CA PRO A 174 -0.49 81.23 7.80
C PRO A 174 -0.13 80.03 6.90
N ILE A 175 0.28 80.28 5.65
CA ILE A 175 0.70 79.28 4.67
C ILE A 175 2.22 79.01 4.75
N PHE A 176 2.98 79.86 5.45
CA PHE A 176 4.41 79.68 5.64
C PHE A 176 4.68 78.61 6.69
N GLN A 177 4.98 77.39 6.22
CA GLN A 177 5.27 76.24 7.09
C GLN A 177 6.63 75.62 6.73
N PRO A 178 7.75 76.11 7.31
CA PRO A 178 9.09 75.62 6.99
C PRO A 178 9.32 74.16 7.41
N GLN A 179 8.58 73.66 8.41
CA GLN A 179 8.66 72.25 8.82
C GLN A 179 7.83 71.30 7.94
N ALA A 180 7.07 71.80 6.95
CA ALA A 180 6.13 70.97 6.18
C ALA A 180 6.80 69.81 5.44
N LEU A 181 8.03 69.98 4.96
CA LEU A 181 8.79 68.90 4.31
C LEU A 181 9.11 67.77 5.30
N LYS A 182 9.60 68.13 6.50
CA LYS A 182 9.93 67.18 7.55
C LYS A 182 8.68 66.43 8.02
N VAL A 183 7.58 67.15 8.23
CA VAL A 183 6.28 66.57 8.62
C VAL A 183 5.74 65.61 7.53
N PHE A 184 5.90 65.94 6.26
CA PHE A 184 5.55 65.04 5.16
C PHE A 184 6.43 63.77 5.17
N GLN A 185 7.75 63.92 5.28
CA GLN A 185 8.69 62.79 5.32
C GLN A 185 8.43 61.87 6.52
N ASP A 186 8.16 62.44 7.70
CA ASP A 186 7.84 61.67 8.90
C ASP A 186 6.51 60.93 8.72
N CYS A 187 5.49 61.55 8.12
CA CYS A 187 4.21 60.90 7.81
C CYS A 187 4.33 59.76 6.79
N VAL A 188 5.22 59.87 5.79
CA VAL A 188 5.51 58.79 4.84
C VAL A 188 6.18 57.62 5.56
N ARG A 189 7.19 57.90 6.39
CA ARG A 189 7.89 56.90 7.19
C ARG A 189 6.93 56.16 8.13
N ASP A 190 6.02 56.88 8.77
CA ASP A 190 4.99 56.28 9.64
C ASP A 190 4.08 55.34 8.84
N MET A 191 3.68 55.72 7.62
CA MET A 191 2.88 54.86 6.73
C MET A 191 3.65 53.60 6.29
N GLU A 192 4.93 53.71 5.97
CA GLU A 192 5.77 52.56 5.58
C GLU A 192 5.95 51.55 6.71
N HIS A 193 5.96 52.00 7.97
CA HIS A 193 6.08 51.14 9.14
C HIS A 193 4.74 50.69 9.74
N MET A 194 3.61 51.14 9.18
CA MET A 194 2.30 50.71 9.64
C MET A 194 2.04 49.26 9.25
N THR A 195 1.52 48.50 10.21
CA THR A 195 0.93 47.19 9.95
C THR A 195 -0.56 47.36 9.72
N TRP A 196 -1.06 46.83 8.60
CA TRP A 196 -2.47 46.92 8.24
C TRP A 196 -3.27 45.80 8.92
N PRO A 197 -4.32 46.11 9.70
CA PRO A 197 -5.14 45.10 10.38
C PRO A 197 -5.65 44.00 9.44
N PHE A 198 -6.15 44.39 8.26
CA PHE A 198 -6.60 43.44 7.23
C PHE A 198 -5.50 42.47 6.76
N VAL A 199 -4.25 42.94 6.62
CA VAL A 199 -3.13 42.06 6.24
C VAL A 199 -2.79 41.10 7.38
N GLY A 200 -2.94 41.54 8.63
CA GLY A 200 -2.88 40.67 9.81
C GLY A 200 -3.94 39.57 9.76
N GLU A 201 -5.20 39.92 9.50
CA GLU A 201 -6.30 38.95 9.40
C GLU A 201 -6.10 37.95 8.25
N VAL A 202 -5.57 38.39 7.11
CA VAL A 202 -5.19 37.50 5.99
C VAL A 202 -4.09 36.52 6.42
N SER A 203 -3.12 36.96 7.21
CA SER A 203 -2.03 36.10 7.69
C SER A 203 -2.50 35.00 8.64
N GLU A 204 -3.63 35.20 9.33
CA GLU A 204 -4.26 34.21 10.21
C GLU A 204 -5.13 33.18 9.47
N CYS A 205 -5.23 33.26 8.15
CA CYS A 205 -6.02 32.34 7.32
C CYS A 205 -5.27 31.05 6.93
N PHE A 206 -4.04 30.84 7.40
CA PHE A 206 -3.18 29.71 6.99
C PHE A 206 -3.82 28.32 7.20
N ASP A 207 -4.51 28.10 8.31
CA ASP A 207 -5.14 26.80 8.65
C ASP A 207 -6.65 26.75 8.33
N LYS A 208 -7.18 27.75 7.62
CA LYS A 208 -8.62 27.92 7.36
C LYS A 208 -8.94 27.55 5.90
N PRO A 209 -10.16 27.08 5.62
CA PRO A 209 -10.56 26.77 4.24
C PRO A 209 -10.55 28.02 3.38
N LEU A 210 -10.29 27.87 2.07
CA LEU A 210 -10.15 28.96 1.12
C LEU A 210 -11.35 29.91 1.09
N SER A 211 -12.56 29.40 1.36
CA SER A 211 -13.77 30.21 1.47
C SER A 211 -13.65 31.34 2.50
N VAL A 212 -12.93 31.10 3.60
CA VAL A 212 -12.72 32.11 4.64
C VAL A 212 -11.87 33.27 4.11
N LEU A 213 -10.85 32.97 3.29
CA LEU A 213 -10.04 34.00 2.66
C LEU A 213 -10.83 34.76 1.57
N GLN A 214 -11.66 34.04 0.81
CA GLN A 214 -12.52 34.61 -0.23
C GLN A 214 -13.55 35.60 0.33
N ASP A 215 -14.11 35.28 1.49
CA ASP A 215 -15.13 36.09 2.14
C ASP A 215 -14.55 37.21 3.03
N LEU A 216 -13.24 37.18 3.30
CA LEU A 216 -12.58 38.17 4.15
C LEU A 216 -12.57 39.55 3.49
N LYS A 217 -13.08 40.55 4.21
CA LYS A 217 -13.18 41.95 3.73
C LYS A 217 -12.61 42.93 4.75
N PRO A 218 -11.80 43.91 4.32
CA PRO A 218 -11.33 44.97 5.19
C PRO A 218 -12.45 45.93 5.59
N ARG A 219 -12.23 46.70 6.66
CA ARG A 219 -13.20 47.69 7.13
C ARG A 219 -13.39 48.83 6.11
N GLY A 220 -14.66 49.14 5.85
CA GLY A 220 -15.05 50.22 4.95
C GLY A 220 -14.66 49.97 3.49
N LEU A 221 -14.63 48.70 3.06
CA LEU A 221 -14.34 48.32 1.68
C LEU A 221 -15.35 48.92 0.70
N ASN A 222 -14.86 49.54 -0.37
CA ASN A 222 -15.71 49.95 -1.49
C ASN A 222 -15.98 48.77 -2.43
N GLU A 223 -16.98 47.95 -2.09
CA GLU A 223 -17.31 46.73 -2.84
C GLU A 223 -17.64 46.97 -4.32
N VAL A 224 -18.22 48.13 -4.65
CA VAL A 224 -18.63 48.46 -6.02
C VAL A 224 -17.41 48.67 -6.91
N VAL A 225 -16.36 49.31 -6.39
CA VAL A 225 -15.11 49.53 -7.14
C VAL A 225 -14.30 48.25 -7.20
N CYS A 226 -14.21 47.49 -6.10
CA CYS A 226 -13.47 46.23 -6.08
C CYS A 226 -14.03 45.19 -7.05
N LYS A 227 -15.36 45.05 -7.14
CA LYS A 227 -15.98 44.12 -8.10
C LYS A 227 -15.60 44.48 -9.54
N LYS A 228 -15.66 45.76 -9.91
CA LYS A 228 -15.27 46.22 -11.25
C LYS A 228 -13.79 45.98 -11.58
N VAL A 229 -12.90 46.07 -10.58
CA VAL A 229 -11.45 45.86 -10.75
C VAL A 229 -11.08 44.38 -10.80
N LEU A 230 -11.84 43.52 -10.12
CA LEU A 230 -11.64 42.07 -10.13
C LEU A 230 -12.31 41.35 -11.31
N GLU A 231 -13.32 41.98 -11.92
CA GLU A 231 -14.00 41.50 -13.13
C GLU A 231 -13.33 41.97 -14.44
N SER A 232 -12.33 42.86 -14.35
CA SER A 232 -11.60 43.43 -15.50
C SER A 232 -10.28 42.71 -15.77
#